data_AF-A0A1U7NHS7-F1
#
_entry.id   AF-A0A1U7NHS7-F1
#
_cell.length_a   1.000
_cell.length_b   1.000
_cell.length_c   1.000
_cell.angle_alpha   90.00
_cell.angle_beta   90.00
_cell.angle_gamma   90.00
#
_symmetry.space_group_name_H-M   'P 1'
#
loop_
_entity.id
_entity.type
_entity.pdbx_description
1 polymer ?
#
loop_
_entity_poly.entity_id
_entity_poly.type
_entity_poly.pdbx_seq_one_letter_code
_entity_poly.pdbx_strand_id
1 'polypeptide(L)'
;MIDLHTVEEFNQAIDSDKPTVVVWSANWCPDCVYLNPLLPAIEAANPDFQFVHMDRDENLDLAIEQEILGIPSLLTFQNGKETGRFVSKLRKTPEEIQEFLNKVKEKL
;
A
#
# COMPACT_ATOMS: atom_id res chain seq x y z
N MET A 1 -3.47 10.46 -1.89
CA MET A 1 -3.01 9.24 -2.57
C MET A 1 -2.73 9.51 -4.04
N ILE A 2 -1.61 8.99 -4.56
CA ILE A 2 -1.21 9.08 -5.98
C ILE A 2 -1.48 7.73 -6.64
N ASP A 3 -2.19 7.70 -7.78
CA ASP A 3 -2.41 6.50 -8.57
C ASP A 3 -1.20 6.22 -9.48
N LEU A 4 -0.64 5.02 -9.39
CA LEU A 4 0.49 4.56 -10.22
C LEU A 4 -0.01 3.50 -11.20
N HIS A 5 0.40 3.61 -12.46
CA HIS A 5 -0.04 2.74 -13.54
C HIS A 5 1.10 1.92 -14.17
N THR A 6 2.35 2.24 -13.85
CA THR A 6 3.52 1.57 -14.44
C THR A 6 4.55 1.13 -13.40
N VAL A 7 5.35 0.13 -13.76
CA VAL A 7 6.48 -0.35 -12.94
C VAL A 7 7.52 0.75 -12.69
N GLU A 8 7.74 1.64 -13.66
CA GLU A 8 8.64 2.78 -13.53
C GLU A 8 8.17 3.74 -12.43
N GLU A 9 6.89 4.10 -12.43
CA GLU A 9 6.28 4.96 -11.41
C GLU A 9 6.34 4.31 -10.02
N PHE A 10 6.11 2.99 -9.94
CA PHE A 10 6.27 2.23 -8.70
C PHE A 10 7.71 2.33 -8.17
N ASN A 11 8.71 2.02 -9.00
CA ASN A 11 10.11 2.07 -8.61
C ASN A 11 10.54 3.46 -8.14
N GLN A 12 10.08 4.50 -8.84
CA GLN A 12 10.34 5.89 -8.44
C GLN A 12 9.67 6.26 -7.12
N ALA A 13 8.44 5.80 -6.88
CA ALA A 13 7.71 6.09 -5.66
C ALA A 13 8.31 5.41 -4.42
N ILE A 14 8.86 4.20 -4.57
CA ILE A 14 9.46 3.46 -3.44
C ILE A 14 10.91 3.86 -3.14
N ASP A 15 11.61 4.45 -4.11
CA ASP A 15 12.97 4.98 -3.96
C ASP A 15 12.97 6.43 -3.44
N SER A 16 12.22 6.64 -2.37
CA SER A 16 12.10 7.93 -1.69
C SER A 16 12.67 7.83 -0.27
N ASP A 17 13.27 8.94 0.19
CA ASP A 17 13.67 9.10 1.59
C ASP A 17 12.44 9.10 2.52
N LYS A 18 11.32 9.62 2.01
CA LYS A 18 10.04 9.54 2.71
C LYS A 18 9.48 8.11 2.55
N PRO A 19 9.13 7.41 3.64
CA PRO A 19 8.54 6.08 3.56
C PRO A 19 7.24 6.06 2.74
N THR A 20 7.15 5.16 1.77
CA THR A 20 6.02 5.02 0.85
C THR A 20 5.18 3.80 1.20
N VAL A 21 3.87 3.99 1.39
CA VAL A 21 2.86 2.94 1.54
C VAL A 21 2.21 2.70 0.18
N VAL A 22 2.38 1.49 -0.35
CA VAL A 22 1.76 1.04 -1.60
C VAL A 22 0.51 0.25 -1.27
N VAL A 23 -0.65 0.77 -1.66
CA VAL A 23 -1.96 0.14 -1.50
C VAL A 23 -2.32 -0.60 -2.79
N TRP A 24 -2.24 -1.93 -2.73
CA TRP A 24 -2.64 -2.82 -3.81
C TRP A 24 -4.14 -3.10 -3.74
N SER A 25 -4.84 -2.85 -4.83
CA SER A 25 -6.31 -2.87 -4.88
C SER A 25 -6.84 -3.26 -6.26
N ALA A 26 -8.17 -3.33 -6.40
CA ALA A 26 -8.87 -3.43 -7.68
C ALA A 26 -10.30 -2.92 -7.56
N ASN A 27 -10.86 -2.35 -8.63
CA ASN A 27 -12.18 -1.72 -8.64
C ASN A 27 -13.36 -2.69 -8.39
N TRP A 28 -13.20 -3.96 -8.73
CA TRP A 28 -14.25 -4.98 -8.55
C TRP A 28 -14.22 -5.65 -7.17
N CYS A 29 -13.16 -5.42 -6.37
CA CYS A 29 -12.99 -6.10 -5.10
C CYS A 29 -13.85 -5.42 -4.01
N PRO A 30 -14.81 -6.14 -3.39
CA PRO A 30 -15.69 -5.54 -2.38
C PRO A 30 -14.95 -5.00 -1.15
N ASP A 31 -13.86 -5.66 -0.75
CA ASP A 31 -13.07 -5.25 0.41
C ASP A 31 -12.20 -4.02 0.11
N CYS A 32 -11.75 -3.88 -1.13
CA CYS A 32 -11.11 -2.67 -1.63
C CYS A 32 -12.09 -1.49 -1.65
N VAL A 33 -13.27 -1.69 -2.24
CA VAL A 33 -14.32 -0.67 -2.31
C VAL A 33 -14.74 -0.21 -0.91
N TYR A 34 -14.79 -1.13 0.06
CA TYR A 34 -15.03 -0.80 1.46
C TYR A 34 -13.92 0.09 2.06
N LEU A 35 -12.65 -0.19 1.76
CA LEU A 35 -11.51 0.49 2.34
C LEU A 35 -11.26 1.89 1.71
N ASN A 36 -11.48 2.03 0.41
CA ASN A 36 -11.21 3.26 -0.35
C ASN A 36 -11.69 4.58 0.33
N PRO A 37 -12.95 4.71 0.80
CA PRO A 37 -13.40 5.95 1.44
C PRO A 37 -12.75 6.21 2.81
N LEU A 38 -12.11 5.22 3.42
CA LEU A 38 -11.47 5.31 4.74
C LEU A 38 -9.98 5.70 4.65
N LEU A 39 -9.33 5.40 3.51
CA LEU A 39 -7.91 5.69 3.28
C LEU A 39 -7.54 7.17 3.47
N PRO A 40 -8.33 8.18 3.05
CA PRO A 40 -7.96 9.58 3.25
C PRO A 40 -7.77 9.98 4.72
N ALA A 41 -8.58 9.40 5.63
CA ALA A 41 -8.42 9.65 7.06
C ALA A 41 -7.14 9.01 7.62
N ILE A 42 -6.79 7.82 7.14
CA ILE A 42 -5.55 7.12 7.49
C ILE A 42 -4.33 7.89 6.96
N GLU A 43 -4.38 8.36 5.71
CA GLU A 43 -3.32 9.19 5.10
C GLU A 43 -3.12 10.48 5.91
N ALA A 44 -4.20 11.17 6.27
CA ALA A 44 -4.12 12.40 7.07
C ALA A 44 -3.54 12.18 8.48
N ALA A 45 -3.79 11.01 9.09
CA ALA A 45 -3.23 10.64 10.39
C ALA A 45 -1.76 10.23 10.32
N ASN A 46 -1.22 9.97 9.13
CA ASN A 46 0.13 9.46 8.91
C ASN A 46 0.92 10.32 7.90
N PRO A 47 1.12 11.63 8.20
CA PRO A 47 1.76 12.56 7.27
C PRO A 47 3.23 12.23 6.98
N ASP A 48 3.86 11.42 7.84
CA ASP A 48 5.24 10.93 7.67
C ASP A 48 5.37 9.95 6.50
N PHE A 49 4.25 9.35 6.06
CA PHE A 49 4.21 8.44 4.94
C PHE A 49 3.71 9.13 3.66
N GLN A 50 4.16 8.62 2.52
CA GLN A 50 3.53 8.88 1.21
C GLN A 50 2.62 7.71 0.89
N PHE A 51 1.37 7.96 0.52
CA PHE A 51 0.45 6.91 0.10
C PHE A 51 0.31 6.89 -1.42
N VAL A 52 0.54 5.73 -2.02
CA VAL A 52 0.33 5.47 -3.44
C VAL A 52 -0.59 4.27 -3.63
N HIS A 53 -1.35 4.30 -4.70
CA HIS A 53 -2.27 3.23 -5.10
C HIS A 53 -1.71 2.52 -6.33
N MET A 54 -1.90 1.20 -6.37
CA MET A 54 -1.57 0.39 -7.53
C MET A 54 -2.68 -0.63 -7.79
N ASP A 55 -3.21 -0.61 -9.00
CA ASP A 55 -4.19 -1.61 -9.43
C ASP A 55 -3.47 -2.93 -9.74
N ARG A 56 -3.91 -3.99 -9.08
CA ARG A 56 -3.33 -5.34 -9.16
C ARG A 56 -3.52 -5.97 -10.54
N ASP A 57 -4.65 -5.72 -11.20
CA ASP A 57 -4.97 -6.35 -12.49
C ASP A 57 -4.29 -5.61 -13.66
N GLU A 58 -4.13 -4.29 -13.56
CA GLU A 58 -3.32 -3.53 -14.52
C GLU A 58 -1.82 -3.87 -14.43
N ASN A 59 -1.35 -4.27 -13.24
CA ASN A 59 0.06 -4.54 -12.95
C ASN A 59 0.31 -5.98 -12.48
N LEU A 60 -0.28 -6.96 -13.18
CA LEU A 60 -0.29 -8.36 -12.75
C LEU A 60 1.10 -8.95 -12.50
N ASP A 61 2.06 -8.71 -13.40
CA ASP A 61 3.42 -9.26 -13.28
C ASP A 61 4.13 -8.70 -12.05
N LEU A 62 4.04 -7.39 -11.82
CA LEU A 62 4.59 -6.74 -10.63
C LEU A 62 3.88 -7.22 -9.36
N ALA A 63 2.55 -7.39 -9.39
CA ALA A 63 1.81 -7.93 -8.26
C ALA A 63 2.24 -9.36 -7.91
N ILE A 64 2.58 -10.19 -8.91
CA ILE A 64 3.14 -11.53 -8.70
C ILE A 64 4.55 -11.44 -8.11
N GLU A 65 5.41 -10.59 -8.66
CA GLU A 65 6.78 -10.37 -8.16
C GLU A 65 6.79 -9.88 -6.71
N GLN A 66 5.85 -9.01 -6.34
CA GLN A 66 5.68 -8.50 -4.99
C GLN A 66 4.90 -9.46 -4.07
N GLU A 67 4.57 -10.67 -4.53
CA GLU A 67 3.83 -11.70 -3.80
C GLU A 67 2.48 -11.18 -3.24
N ILE A 68 1.73 -10.44 -4.04
CA ILE A 68 0.40 -9.92 -3.69
C ILE A 68 -0.64 -11.05 -3.81
N LEU A 69 -0.76 -11.83 -2.75
CA LEU A 69 -1.64 -13.01 -2.68
C LEU A 69 -3.12 -12.71 -2.35
N GLY A 70 -3.46 -11.44 -2.13
CA GLY A 70 -4.80 -10.97 -1.83
C GLY A 70 -4.88 -9.45 -1.86
N ILE A 71 -6.08 -8.90 -2.04
CA ILE A 71 -6.34 -7.46 -2.03
C ILE A 71 -7.54 -7.17 -1.10
N PRO A 72 -7.59 -6.01 -0.42
CA PRO A 72 -6.55 -4.96 -0.43
C PRO A 72 -5.29 -5.41 0.32
N SER A 73 -4.11 -5.00 -0.13
CA SER A 73 -2.83 -5.27 0.54
C SER A 73 -1.99 -4.00 0.66
N LEU A 74 -1.19 -3.89 1.71
CA LEU A 74 -0.33 -2.74 1.95
C LEU A 74 1.10 -3.19 2.12
N LEU A 75 2.02 -2.62 1.34
CA LEU A 75 3.46 -2.78 1.51
C LEU A 75 4.05 -1.40 1.82
N THR A 76 5.10 -1.36 2.64
CA THR A 76 5.82 -0.12 2.92
C THR A 76 7.25 -0.23 2.45
N PHE A 77 7.76 0.86 1.87
CA PHE A 77 9.12 0.95 1.35
C PHE A 77 9.79 2.23 1.82
N GLN A 78 11.12 2.21 1.89
CA GLN A 78 11.94 3.41 2.03
C GLN A 78 13.28 3.16 1.36
N ASN A 79 13.77 4.11 0.55
CA ASN A 79 15.03 3.99 -0.19
C ASN A 79 15.13 2.66 -0.99
N GLY A 80 14.04 2.29 -1.67
CA GLY A 80 13.93 1.08 -2.48
C GLY A 80 13.88 -0.24 -1.70
N LYS A 81 13.82 -0.20 -0.36
CA LYS A 81 13.77 -1.40 0.50
C LYS A 81 12.39 -1.56 1.13
N GLU A 82 11.86 -2.79 1.11
CA GLU A 82 10.65 -3.13 1.85
C GLU A 82 10.90 -3.04 3.35
N THR A 83 10.06 -2.27 4.06
CA THR A 83 10.12 -2.05 5.51
C THR A 83 8.97 -2.73 6.24
N GLY A 84 7.92 -3.14 5.52
CA GLY A 84 6.73 -3.72 6.10
C GLY A 84 5.79 -4.31 5.04
N ARG A 85 5.05 -5.33 5.45
CA ARG A 85 4.11 -6.06 4.60
C ARG A 85 2.86 -6.42 5.39
N PHE A 86 1.72 -6.06 4.84
CA PHE A 86 0.40 -6.47 5.29
C PHE A 86 -0.38 -7.06 4.11
N VAL A 87 0.02 -8.26 3.71
CA VAL A 87 -0.60 -9.02 2.62
C VAL A 87 -1.46 -10.14 3.20
N SER A 88 -2.74 -10.15 2.85
CA SER A 88 -3.66 -11.22 3.26
C SER A 88 -4.89 -11.25 2.35
N LYS A 89 -5.63 -12.36 2.39
CA LYS A 89 -6.93 -12.50 1.72
C LYS A 89 -8.09 -11.89 2.49
N LEU A 90 -7.82 -11.34 3.67
CA LEU A 90 -8.83 -10.80 4.56
C LEU A 90 -8.99 -9.30 4.30
N ARG A 91 -10.23 -8.82 4.40
CA ARG A 91 -10.54 -7.41 4.55
C ARG A 91 -9.69 -6.81 5.67
N LYS A 92 -9.25 -5.57 5.47
CA LYS A 92 -8.51 -4.79 6.44
C LYS A 92 -9.38 -3.69 7.01
N THR A 93 -9.33 -3.49 8.32
CA THR A 93 -9.97 -2.33 8.97
C THR A 93 -8.99 -1.16 9.10
N PRO A 94 -9.49 0.08 9.29
CA PRO A 94 -8.62 1.22 9.58
C PRO A 94 -7.72 1.01 10.79
N GLU A 95 -8.22 0.36 11.84
CA GLU A 95 -7.47 0.08 13.06
C GLU A 95 -6.30 -0.87 12.78
N GLU A 96 -6.54 -1.96 12.04
CA GLU A 96 -5.49 -2.90 11.65
C GLU A 96 -4.41 -2.23 10.79
N ILE A 97 -4.81 -1.36 9.87
CA ILE A 97 -3.86 -0.59 9.05
C ILE A 97 -3.06 0.37 9.93
N GLN A 98 -3.69 1.06 10.88
CA GLN A 98 -2.97 1.96 11.79
C GLN A 98 -1.99 1.20 12.68
N GLU A 99 -2.38 0.05 13.22
CA GLU A 99 -1.48 -0.81 14.00
C GLU A 99 -0.29 -1.29 13.16
N PHE A 100 -0.52 -1.66 11.91
CA PHE A 100 0.53 -2.02 10.97
C PHE A 100 1.51 -0.85 10.75
N LEU A 101 1.00 0.34 10.45
CA LEU A 101 1.83 1.52 10.23
C LEU A 101 2.61 1.93 11.48
N ASN A 102 2.02 1.83 12.67
CA ASN A 102 2.73 2.09 13.93
C ASN A 102 3.93 1.14 14.11
N LYS A 103 3.75 -0.16 13.83
CA LYS A 103 4.84 -1.15 13.88
C LYS A 103 5.93 -0.89 12.84
N VAL A 104 5.59 -0.30 11.70
CA VAL A 104 6.59 0.13 10.70
C VAL A 104 7.35 1.33 11.24
N LYS A 105 6.68 2.35 11.80
CA LYS A 105 7.34 3.53 12.37
C LYS A 105 8.36 3.20 13.47
N GLU A 106 8.12 2.17 14.27
CA GLU A 106 9.07 1.71 15.30
C GLU A 106 10.39 1.14 14.74
N LYS A 107 10.44 0.81 13.44
CA LYS A 107 11.58 0.16 12.78
C LYS A 107 12.35 1.09 11.83
N LEU A 108 11.76 2.24 11.48
CA LEU A 108 12.38 3.28 10.65
C LEU A 108 13.33 4.12 11.51
#